data_AF-A0A820CML0-F1
#
_entry.id   AF-A0A820CML0-F1
#
_cell.length_a   1.000
_cell.length_b   1.000
_cell.length_c   1.000
_cell.angle_alpha   90.00
_cell.angle_beta   90.00
_cell.angle_gamma   90.00
#
_symmetry.space_group_name_H-M   'P 1'
#
loop_
_entity.id
_entity.type
_entity.pdbx_description
1 polymer ?
#
loop_
_entity_poly.entity_id
_entity_poly.type
_entity_poly.pdbx_seq_one_letter_code
_entity_poly.pdbx_strand_id
1 'polypeptide(L)'
;NIPANDKWTQKGVTIAGGHGQDSATNQLDRPLGLFVDDDQTVIIADYSNNRIIGTAQGKILIGDIKCWGLAMDEQRYLYVSDYVKHEVRRYKLGEKEGIVVAGGQETRNALTQLSSPNGIFVDTLGTLYVADTLNDRLMRWTQGDKKQGTVVVGGNG
;
A
#
# COMPACT_ATOMS: atom_id res chain seq x y z
N ASN A 1 29.40 7.93 4.90
CA ASN A 1 29.69 7.14 3.69
C ASN A 1 29.41 5.68 3.98
N ILE A 2 28.28 5.16 3.51
CA ILE A 2 28.01 3.71 3.54
C ILE A 2 28.91 3.11 2.43
N PRO A 3 29.82 2.16 2.75
CA PRO A 3 30.67 1.58 1.73
C PRO A 3 29.83 0.84 0.69
N ALA A 4 30.18 1.00 -0.59
CA ALA A 4 29.67 0.12 -1.62
C ALA A 4 30.12 -1.31 -1.26
N ASN A 5 29.16 -2.21 -1.07
CA ASN A 5 29.45 -3.64 -0.99
C ASN A 5 29.08 -4.26 -2.34
N ASP A 6 29.61 -5.44 -2.64
CA ASP A 6 29.41 -6.12 -3.93
C ASP A 6 27.93 -6.43 -4.26
N LYS A 7 27.01 -6.22 -3.30
CA LYS A 7 25.57 -6.38 -3.50
C LYS A 7 24.89 -5.13 -4.08
N TRP A 8 25.48 -3.94 -3.96
CA TRP A 8 24.86 -2.69 -4.40
C TRP A 8 25.72 -1.97 -5.43
N THR A 9 25.24 -1.90 -6.67
CA THR A 9 25.82 -1.03 -7.69
C THR A 9 25.08 0.31 -7.71
N GLN A 10 25.76 1.41 -8.06
CA GLN A 10 25.12 2.73 -8.17
C GLN A 10 24.26 2.90 -9.43
N LYS A 11 24.20 1.88 -10.31
CA LYS A 11 23.46 1.93 -11.56
C LYS A 11 22.08 1.30 -11.39
N GLY A 12 21.04 2.11 -11.49
CA GLY A 12 19.65 1.63 -11.57
C GLY A 12 19.34 0.98 -12.92
N VAL A 13 18.35 0.08 -12.94
CA VAL A 13 17.77 -0.50 -14.14
C VAL A 13 16.27 -0.24 -14.14
N THR A 14 15.72 0.20 -15.27
CA THR A 14 14.27 0.32 -15.46
C THR A 14 13.68 -1.06 -15.69
N ILE A 15 12.76 -1.48 -14.82
CA ILE A 15 12.06 -2.76 -14.92
C ILE A 15 10.57 -2.62 -15.26
N ALA A 16 10.02 -1.40 -15.18
CA ALA A 16 8.65 -1.05 -15.55
C ALA A 16 8.54 0.46 -15.85
N GLY A 17 7.69 0.85 -16.81
CA GLY A 17 7.51 2.24 -17.23
C GLY A 17 8.63 2.76 -18.15
N GLY A 18 8.72 4.09 -18.28
CA GLY A 18 9.82 4.77 -19.00
C GLY A 18 9.57 5.13 -20.46
N HIS A 19 8.34 4.97 -20.97
CA HIS A 19 7.97 5.38 -22.34
C HIS A 19 6.80 6.38 -22.41
N GLY A 20 6.44 7.04 -21.30
CA GLY A 20 5.36 8.04 -21.25
C GLY A 20 4.61 8.05 -19.92
N GLN A 21 3.68 8.99 -19.78
CA GLN A 21 2.77 9.14 -18.62
C GLN A 21 1.33 8.69 -18.97
N ASP A 22 1.15 7.90 -20.04
CA ASP A 22 -0.18 7.42 -20.42
C ASP A 22 -0.60 6.19 -19.60
N SER A 23 -1.82 5.71 -19.87
CA SER A 23 -2.44 4.60 -19.15
C SER A 23 -2.22 3.23 -19.81
N ALA A 24 -1.31 3.11 -20.78
CA ALA A 24 -0.97 1.81 -21.36
C ALA A 24 -0.41 0.87 -20.26
N THR A 25 -0.60 -0.44 -20.42
CA THR A 25 -0.24 -1.44 -19.39
C THR A 25 1.27 -1.57 -19.15
N ASN A 26 2.10 -0.96 -19.99
CA ASN A 26 3.55 -0.88 -19.83
C ASN A 26 4.05 0.49 -19.37
N GLN A 27 3.15 1.46 -19.10
CA GLN A 27 3.48 2.80 -18.58
C GLN A 27 3.09 2.96 -17.11
N LEU A 28 3.78 3.89 -16.44
CA LEU A 28 3.52 4.31 -15.07
C LEU A 28 3.47 5.84 -15.02
N ASP A 29 2.57 6.39 -14.22
CA ASP A 29 2.48 7.82 -13.95
C ASP A 29 2.46 8.08 -12.43
N ARG A 30 3.55 8.69 -11.97
CA ARG A 30 3.88 8.94 -10.55
C ARG A 30 3.71 7.68 -9.68
N PRO A 31 4.46 6.58 -9.93
CA PRO A 31 4.42 5.43 -9.04
C PRO A 31 4.95 5.79 -7.65
N LEU A 32 4.20 5.49 -6.58
CA LEU A 32 4.52 5.92 -5.21
C LEU A 32 4.79 4.77 -4.23
N GLY A 33 4.19 3.61 -4.46
CA GLY A 33 4.32 2.42 -3.63
C GLY A 33 4.73 1.22 -4.47
N LEU A 34 5.55 0.34 -3.91
CA LEU A 34 5.88 -0.94 -4.51
C LEU A 34 5.90 -2.05 -3.45
N PHE A 35 5.58 -3.26 -3.88
CA PHE A 35 5.77 -4.49 -3.12
C PHE A 35 6.36 -5.54 -4.05
N VAL A 36 7.28 -6.37 -3.55
CA VAL A 36 7.83 -7.50 -4.31
C VAL A 36 7.39 -8.78 -3.61
N ASP A 37 6.70 -9.65 -4.34
CA ASP A 37 6.27 -10.94 -3.81
C ASP A 37 7.32 -12.03 -3.96
N ASP A 38 7.07 -13.18 -3.34
CA ASP A 38 7.97 -14.34 -3.37
C ASP A 38 8.17 -14.91 -4.79
N ASP A 39 7.24 -14.63 -5.70
CA ASP A 39 7.35 -14.98 -7.12
C ASP A 39 8.17 -13.94 -7.92
N GLN A 40 8.77 -12.96 -7.24
CA GLN A 40 9.49 -11.81 -7.80
C GLN A 40 8.61 -10.90 -8.68
N THR A 41 7.29 -10.99 -8.54
CA THR A 41 6.38 -10.02 -9.15
C THR A 41 6.47 -8.72 -8.38
N VAL A 42 6.73 -7.62 -9.09
CA VAL A 42 6.68 -6.27 -8.51
C VAL A 42 5.29 -5.72 -8.73
N ILE A 43 4.59 -5.45 -7.63
CA ILE A 43 3.29 -4.80 -7.58
C ILE A 43 3.53 -3.32 -7.34
N ILE A 44 2.94 -2.48 -8.18
CA ILE A 44 3.22 -1.04 -8.23
C ILE A 44 1.91 -0.28 -8.06
N ALA A 45 1.90 0.69 -7.15
CA ALA A 45 0.85 1.68 -7.01
C ALA A 45 1.09 2.80 -8.03
N ASP A 46 0.34 2.77 -9.12
CA ASP A 46 0.41 3.72 -10.22
C ASP A 46 -0.58 4.88 -9.97
N TYR A 47 -0.14 5.81 -9.11
CA TYR A 47 -1.01 6.76 -8.40
C TYR A 47 -1.83 7.67 -9.31
N SER A 48 -1.21 8.28 -10.33
CA SER A 48 -1.95 9.20 -11.21
C SER A 48 -2.94 8.45 -12.11
N ASN A 49 -2.59 7.22 -12.48
CA ASN A 49 -3.43 6.33 -13.28
C ASN A 49 -4.51 5.58 -12.47
N ASN A 50 -4.61 5.84 -11.16
CA ASN A 50 -5.62 5.28 -10.26
C ASN A 50 -5.66 3.75 -10.24
N ARG A 51 -4.51 3.09 -10.32
CA ARG A 51 -4.45 1.63 -10.47
C ARG A 51 -3.30 1.01 -9.71
N ILE A 52 -3.42 -0.29 -9.49
CA ILE A 52 -2.33 -1.15 -9.06
C ILE A 52 -2.03 -2.13 -10.17
N ILE A 53 -0.75 -2.22 -10.55
CA ILE A 53 -0.28 -3.02 -11.68
C ILE A 53 0.85 -3.96 -11.24
N GLY A 54 0.86 -5.19 -11.74
CA GLY A 54 1.96 -6.14 -11.55
C GLY A 54 2.90 -6.16 -12.75
N THR A 55 4.20 -6.38 -12.53
CA THR A 55 5.20 -6.50 -13.62
C THR A 55 5.02 -7.73 -14.51
N ALA A 56 4.28 -8.75 -14.07
CA ALA A 56 3.87 -9.86 -14.93
C ALA A 56 2.93 -9.34 -16.04
N GLN A 57 3.48 -9.12 -17.24
CA GLN A 57 2.78 -8.64 -18.45
C GLN A 57 1.95 -7.35 -18.25
N GLY A 58 2.30 -6.48 -17.29
CA GLY A 58 1.53 -5.26 -17.04
C GLY A 58 0.08 -5.53 -16.63
N LYS A 59 -0.17 -6.65 -15.95
CA LYS A 59 -1.51 -7.03 -15.53
C LYS A 59 -2.03 -6.02 -14.51
N ILE A 60 -3.12 -5.33 -14.87
CA ILE A 60 -3.88 -4.51 -13.91
C ILE A 60 -4.49 -5.45 -12.88
N LEU A 61 -4.16 -5.23 -11.62
CA LEU A 61 -4.65 -6.02 -10.50
C LEU A 61 -5.90 -5.37 -9.91
N ILE A 62 -5.87 -4.04 -9.73
CA ILE A 62 -6.94 -3.23 -9.13
C ILE A 62 -7.01 -1.89 -9.86
N GLY A 63 -8.22 -1.38 -10.12
CA GLY A 63 -8.45 -0.05 -10.70
C GLY A 63 -9.29 0.84 -9.79
N ASP A 64 -9.37 2.13 -10.14
CA ASP A 64 -10.08 3.19 -9.40
C ASP A 64 -9.67 3.33 -7.92
N ILE A 65 -8.35 3.29 -7.70
CA ILE A 65 -7.77 3.42 -6.36
C ILE A 65 -6.67 4.49 -6.31
N LYS A 66 -6.79 5.42 -5.36
CA LYS A 66 -5.77 6.43 -5.08
C LYS A 66 -4.82 5.92 -4.00
N CYS A 67 -4.04 4.92 -4.38
CA CYS A 67 -3.13 4.17 -3.52
C CYS A 67 -1.80 4.90 -3.26
N TRP A 68 -1.34 4.89 -2.01
CA TRP A 68 0.04 5.25 -1.64
C TRP A 68 0.85 4.05 -1.14
N GLY A 69 0.43 3.40 -0.05
CA GLY A 69 1.10 2.23 0.52
C GLY A 69 0.52 0.89 0.06
N LEU A 70 1.41 -0.10 -0.09
CA LEU A 70 1.12 -1.49 -0.40
C LEU A 70 1.78 -2.41 0.63
N ALA A 71 1.07 -3.46 1.05
CA ALA A 71 1.60 -4.57 1.84
C ALA A 71 0.89 -5.87 1.45
N MET A 72 1.52 -7.03 1.70
CA MET A 72 0.88 -8.33 1.43
C MET A 72 1.11 -9.28 2.61
N ASP A 73 0.10 -10.08 2.94
CA ASP A 73 0.21 -11.15 3.94
C ASP A 73 0.64 -12.48 3.32
N GLU A 74 0.95 -13.47 4.17
CA GLU A 74 1.39 -14.81 3.76
C GLU A 74 0.31 -15.58 2.96
N GLN A 75 -0.96 -15.17 3.03
CA GLN A 75 -2.05 -15.74 2.25
C GLN A 75 -2.27 -15.02 0.92
N ARG A 76 -1.37 -14.10 0.55
CA ARG A 76 -1.39 -13.29 -0.67
C ARG A 76 -2.61 -12.37 -0.79
N TYR A 77 -3.09 -11.84 0.33
CA TYR A 77 -3.98 -10.70 0.31
C TYR A 77 -3.18 -9.41 0.24
N LEU A 78 -3.50 -8.58 -0.76
CA LEU A 78 -2.91 -7.26 -0.93
C LEU A 78 -3.67 -6.24 -0.09
N TYR A 79 -2.96 -5.53 0.77
CA TYR A 79 -3.46 -4.41 1.55
C TYR A 79 -3.04 -3.13 0.86
N VAL A 80 -3.98 -2.19 0.79
CA VAL A 80 -3.84 -0.94 0.06
C VAL A 80 -4.35 0.20 0.91
N SER A 81 -3.51 1.19 1.19
CA SER A 81 -3.96 2.43 1.83
C SER A 81 -4.52 3.38 0.77
N ASP A 82 -5.81 3.71 0.87
CA ASP A 82 -6.42 4.75 0.07
C ASP A 82 -6.31 6.09 0.82
N TYR A 83 -5.41 6.94 0.35
CA TYR A 83 -5.12 8.24 0.95
C TYR A 83 -6.36 9.15 0.95
N VAL A 84 -7.19 9.08 -0.10
CA VAL A 84 -8.35 9.97 -0.31
C VAL A 84 -9.56 9.47 0.46
N LYS A 85 -9.74 8.15 0.55
CA LYS A 85 -10.87 7.55 1.30
C LYS A 85 -10.56 7.35 2.79
N HIS A 86 -9.32 7.60 3.21
CA HIS A 86 -8.86 7.49 4.59
C HIS A 86 -9.12 6.09 5.18
N GLU A 87 -8.77 5.08 4.40
CA GLU A 87 -9.03 3.68 4.73
C GLU A 87 -7.90 2.78 4.23
N VAL A 88 -7.81 1.59 4.79
CA VAL A 88 -7.04 0.48 4.24
C VAL A 88 -8.01 -0.59 3.77
N ARG A 89 -7.85 -1.01 2.52
CA ARG A 89 -8.61 -2.12 1.94
C ARG A 89 -7.72 -3.34 1.75
N ARG A 90 -8.32 -4.52 1.94
CA ARG A 90 -7.70 -5.82 1.67
C ARG A 90 -8.35 -6.46 0.45
N TYR A 91 -7.54 -6.89 -0.50
CA TYR A 91 -7.93 -7.53 -1.75
C TYR A 91 -7.35 -8.93 -1.82
N LYS A 92 -8.14 -9.90 -2.26
CA LYS A 92 -7.55 -11.14 -2.75
C LYS A 92 -6.93 -10.84 -4.12
N LEU A 93 -5.72 -11.30 -4.38
CA LEU A 93 -5.05 -11.02 -5.64
C LEU A 93 -5.90 -11.49 -6.84
N GLY A 94 -6.19 -10.56 -7.77
CA GLY A 94 -7.03 -10.81 -8.94
C GLY A 94 -8.51 -10.50 -8.76
N GLU A 95 -8.97 -10.23 -7.52
CA GLU A 95 -10.29 -9.68 -7.28
C GLU A 95 -10.30 -8.15 -7.44
N LYS A 96 -11.39 -7.61 -7.98
CA LYS A 96 -11.56 -6.17 -8.21
C LYS A 96 -12.11 -5.44 -6.98
N GLU A 97 -12.76 -6.16 -6.09
CA GLU A 97 -13.39 -5.61 -4.90
C GLU A 97 -12.58 -5.96 -3.66
N GLY A 98 -12.35 -4.97 -2.82
CA GLY A 98 -11.60 -5.11 -1.58
C GLY A 98 -12.48 -4.76 -0.39
N ILE A 99 -12.23 -5.43 0.73
CA ILE A 99 -12.93 -5.16 1.99
C ILE A 99 -12.18 -4.08 2.77
N VAL A 100 -12.91 -3.15 3.39
CA VAL A 100 -12.30 -2.18 4.31
C VAL A 100 -11.90 -2.91 5.59
N VAL A 101 -10.63 -2.81 5.97
CA VAL A 101 -10.08 -3.46 7.18
C VAL A 101 -9.64 -2.46 8.25
N ALA A 102 -9.47 -1.18 7.89
CA ALA A 102 -9.22 -0.08 8.81
C ALA A 102 -9.71 1.25 8.21
N GLY A 103 -10.21 2.18 9.04
CA GLY A 103 -10.65 3.51 8.60
C GLY A 103 -12.02 3.57 7.94
N GLY A 104 -12.24 4.59 7.09
CA GLY A 104 -13.43 4.72 6.22
C GLY A 104 -14.66 5.43 6.81
N GLN A 105 -14.53 6.22 7.89
CA GLN A 105 -15.64 7.00 8.47
C GLN A 105 -15.38 8.51 8.50
N GLU A 106 -16.44 9.30 8.75
CA GLU A 106 -16.50 10.78 8.66
C GLU A 106 -15.55 11.50 9.64
N THR A 107 -15.51 11.08 10.90
CA THR A 107 -14.54 11.66 11.86
C THR A 107 -13.17 11.06 11.57
N ARG A 108 -12.11 11.84 11.74
CA ARG A 108 -10.78 11.48 11.22
C ARG A 108 -9.80 11.03 12.27
N ASN A 109 -10.15 11.09 13.56
CA ASN A 109 -9.22 10.94 14.67
C ASN A 109 -9.59 9.84 15.69
N ALA A 110 -10.76 9.19 15.57
CA ALA A 110 -11.11 8.09 16.48
C ALA A 110 -10.22 6.86 16.26
N LEU A 111 -10.22 5.92 17.20
CA LEU A 111 -9.49 4.65 17.07
C LEU A 111 -10.03 3.76 15.94
N THR A 112 -11.25 4.00 15.50
CA THR A 112 -11.88 3.31 14.36
C THR A 112 -11.50 3.92 13.00
N GLN A 113 -10.77 5.03 13.03
CA GLN A 113 -10.62 5.96 11.90
C GLN A 113 -9.15 6.25 11.60
N LEU A 114 -8.93 6.72 10.37
CA LEU A 114 -7.63 7.15 9.86
C LEU A 114 -7.81 8.54 9.22
N SER A 115 -6.72 9.27 9.10
CA SER A 115 -6.60 10.53 8.39
C SER A 115 -5.43 10.43 7.42
N SER A 116 -5.76 10.10 6.18
CA SER A 116 -4.83 10.00 5.05
C SER A 116 -3.67 9.03 5.30
N PRO A 117 -3.97 7.73 5.49
CA PRO A 117 -2.94 6.73 5.75
C PRO A 117 -1.97 6.61 4.56
N ASN A 118 -0.68 6.41 4.86
CA ASN A 118 0.37 6.28 3.84
C ASN A 118 1.09 4.95 3.95
N GLY A 119 2.11 4.86 4.82
CA GLY A 119 2.87 3.63 5.02
C GLY A 119 2.02 2.56 5.70
N ILE A 120 2.04 1.34 5.17
CA ILE A 120 1.39 0.17 5.77
C ILE A 120 2.34 -1.02 5.79
N PHE A 121 2.16 -1.90 6.77
CA PHE A 121 2.90 -3.16 6.90
C PHE A 121 1.98 -4.21 7.51
N VAL A 122 2.11 -5.46 7.09
CA VAL A 122 1.40 -6.59 7.70
C VAL A 122 2.44 -7.59 8.17
N ASP A 123 2.40 -7.94 9.45
CA ASP A 123 3.30 -8.96 10.01
C ASP A 123 2.80 -10.39 9.74
N THR A 124 3.64 -11.37 10.06
CA THR A 124 3.34 -12.80 9.85
C THR A 124 2.17 -13.32 10.70
N LEU A 125 1.73 -12.56 11.71
CA LEU A 125 0.54 -12.87 12.50
C LEU A 125 -0.74 -12.25 11.90
N GLY A 126 -0.63 -11.55 10.78
CA GLY A 126 -1.73 -10.84 10.14
C GLY A 126 -2.08 -9.52 10.82
N THR A 127 -1.20 -8.96 11.64
CA THR A 127 -1.40 -7.63 12.25
C THR A 127 -1.06 -6.55 11.22
N LEU A 128 -2.04 -5.71 10.90
CA LEU A 128 -1.87 -4.54 10.05
C LEU A 128 -1.38 -3.36 10.88
N TYR A 129 -0.28 -2.75 10.47
CA TYR A 129 0.25 -1.48 10.99
C TYR A 129 0.03 -0.39 9.94
N VAL A 130 -0.42 0.79 10.39
CA VAL A 130 -0.79 1.91 9.52
C VAL A 130 -0.21 3.21 10.07
N ALA A 131 0.60 3.89 9.25
CA ALA A 131 1.01 5.26 9.49
C ALA A 131 -0.16 6.21 9.20
N ASP A 132 -0.86 6.60 10.26
CA ASP A 132 -2.01 7.50 10.22
C ASP A 132 -1.53 8.96 10.14
N THR A 133 -1.17 9.35 8.91
CA THR A 133 -0.20 10.42 8.64
C THR A 133 -0.67 11.78 9.14
N LEU A 134 -1.94 12.14 8.96
CA LEU A 134 -2.45 13.45 9.39
C LEU A 134 -2.94 13.48 10.84
N ASN A 135 -2.84 12.35 11.56
CA ASN A 135 -3.08 12.28 13.00
C ASN A 135 -1.79 12.08 13.80
N ASP A 136 -0.62 12.14 13.15
CA ASP A 136 0.69 12.00 13.77
C ASP A 136 0.81 10.77 14.68
N ARG A 137 0.27 9.63 14.22
CA ARG A 137 0.27 8.38 15.00
C ARG A 137 0.49 7.15 14.14
N LEU A 138 0.99 6.10 14.78
CA LEU A 138 1.06 4.75 14.25
C LEU A 138 -0.04 3.92 14.90
N MET A 139 -0.89 3.30 14.08
CA MET A 139 -2.00 2.47 14.53
C MET A 139 -1.80 1.02 14.12
N ARG A 140 -2.38 0.07 14.85
CA ARG A 140 -2.46 -1.34 14.44
C ARG A 140 -3.85 -1.96 14.59
N TRP A 141 -4.15 -2.94 13.75
CA TRP A 141 -5.35 -3.78 13.77
C TRP A 141 -4.96 -5.26 13.69
N THR A 142 -5.51 -6.11 14.56
CA THR A 142 -5.30 -7.56 14.47
C THR A 142 -6.45 -8.26 13.76
N GLN A 143 -6.17 -9.41 13.14
CA GLN A 143 -7.19 -10.20 12.47
C GLN A 143 -8.25 -10.69 13.48
N GLY A 144 -9.46 -10.15 13.38
CA GLY A 144 -10.56 -10.46 14.31
C GLY A 144 -10.97 -9.28 15.21
N ASP A 145 -10.14 -8.24 15.33
CA ASP A 145 -10.50 -6.98 15.98
C ASP A 145 -11.52 -6.21 15.13
N LYS A 146 -12.78 -6.59 15.23
CA LYS A 146 -13.83 -6.13 14.31
C LYS A 146 -14.29 -4.68 14.49
N LYS A 147 -13.67 -3.83 15.32
CA LYS A 147 -14.25 -2.47 15.52
C LYS A 147 -13.29 -1.30 15.72
N GLN A 148 -12.06 -1.46 16.21
CA GLN A 148 -11.17 -0.31 16.41
C GLN A 148 -9.69 -0.71 16.40
N GLY A 149 -8.83 0.20 16.00
CA GLY A 149 -7.38 0.05 16.07
C GLY A 149 -6.83 0.42 17.43
N THR A 150 -5.55 0.14 17.63
CA THR A 150 -4.80 0.55 18.82
C THR A 150 -3.66 1.48 18.41
N VAL A 151 -3.47 2.59 19.13
CA VAL A 151 -2.29 3.45 18.96
C VAL A 151 -1.06 2.68 19.43
N VAL A 152 -0.10 2.48 18.53
CA VAL A 152 1.21 1.91 18.84
C VAL A 152 2.10 3.02 19.42
N VAL A 153 2.10 4.20 18.80
CA VAL A 153 2.84 5.40 19.23
C VAL A 153 2.27 6.67 18.58
N GLY A 154 2.44 7.84 19.22
CA GLY A 154 2.02 9.16 18.70
C GLY A 154 0.64 9.62 19.19
N GLY A 155 0.13 10.73 18.62
CA GLY A 155 -1.24 11.24 18.86
C GLY A 155 -1.46 12.22 20.03
N ASN A 156 -0.42 12.85 20.57
CA ASN A 156 -0.51 13.84 21.66
C ASN A 156 -0.18 15.28 21.22
N GLY A 157 -0.57 15.66 20.01
CA GLY A 157 -0.44 17.03 19.49
C GLY A 157 -1.55 17.97 19.96
#